data_AF-A0A7X7AYI0-F1
#
_entry.id   AF-A0A7X7AYI0-F1
#
_cell.length_a   1.000
_cell.length_b   1.000
_cell.length_c   1.000
_cell.angle_alpha   90.00
_cell.angle_beta   90.00
_cell.angle_gamma   90.00
#
_symmetry.space_group_name_H-M   'P 1'
#
loop_
_entity.id
_entity.type
_entity.pdbx_description
1 polymer ?
#
loop_
_entity_poly.entity_id
_entity_poly.type
_entity_poly.pdbx_seq_one_letter_code
_entity_poly.pdbx_strand_id
1 'polypeptide(L)'
;MRAIVTPLLLATCLALLPMPAPAAPGPRLCALASAAQTVASEVLGCRPAWDHAWWATDSHRARTVNVRAGERVVAAVDAETGLLVQLRVSRPGKPLRGDPKLTAAEALARARGFLERVPIRLEAPWRLVSARYLARREYAFEWVKVVCGFRLPASLKVAVDADTGELRSYSLIDDPVVVPLQPCIPVAQAVAILARYWKVTDPVVEETRAVVDYHPHWPGPQMLFWEITLRDSNARRPYKCAHFSGRVNAHTGVLALVWVLPVAAGTGKGKVAARLRALVPPCPKPNSKAVAQARIPPTVFQLVKSGPWPGSVRSAKGP
;
A
#
# COMPACT_ATOMS: atom_id res chain seq x y z
N MET A 1 -27.03 -10.07 64.02
CA MET A 1 -27.47 -10.86 62.86
C MET A 1 -27.76 -9.91 61.70
N ARG A 2 -26.92 -9.91 60.66
CA ARG A 2 -27.16 -9.16 59.42
C ARG A 2 -26.99 -10.13 58.26
N ALA A 3 -28.05 -10.31 57.47
CA ALA A 3 -28.08 -11.20 56.32
C ALA A 3 -27.36 -10.55 55.13
N ILE A 4 -26.42 -11.28 54.53
CA ILE A 4 -25.76 -10.95 53.27
C ILE A 4 -26.56 -11.65 52.18
N VAL A 5 -27.21 -10.88 51.31
CA VAL A 5 -27.93 -11.39 50.13
C VAL A 5 -26.99 -11.35 48.94
N THR A 6 -26.73 -12.52 48.36
CA THR A 6 -25.79 -12.78 47.27
C THR A 6 -26.38 -12.40 45.90
N PRO A 7 -25.74 -11.53 45.08
CA PRO A 7 -26.17 -11.24 43.71
C PRO A 7 -25.46 -12.18 42.73
N LEU A 8 -25.95 -13.40 42.54
CA LEU A 8 -25.31 -14.38 41.62
C LEU A 8 -26.25 -14.96 40.56
N LEU A 9 -27.51 -14.53 40.48
CA LEU A 9 -28.53 -15.17 39.63
C LEU A 9 -28.96 -14.38 38.38
N LEU A 10 -28.47 -13.15 38.18
CA LEU A 10 -28.86 -12.31 37.03
C LEU A 10 -27.90 -12.38 35.83
N ALA A 11 -26.73 -13.02 35.95
CA ALA A 11 -25.76 -13.11 34.85
C ALA A 11 -25.99 -14.29 33.90
N THR A 12 -26.69 -15.34 34.32
CA THR A 12 -26.80 -16.60 33.55
C THR A 12 -27.93 -16.60 32.52
N CYS A 13 -28.95 -15.75 32.66
CA CYS A 13 -30.09 -15.72 31.74
C CYS A 13 -29.85 -14.89 30.46
N LEU A 14 -28.80 -14.06 30.40
CA LEU A 14 -28.47 -13.28 29.20
C LEU A 14 -27.67 -14.07 28.15
N ALA A 15 -27.15 -15.26 28.47
CA ALA A 15 -26.36 -16.09 27.56
C ALA A 15 -27.20 -16.97 26.61
N LEU A 16 -28.53 -16.97 26.74
CA LEU A 16 -29.45 -17.79 25.93
C LEU A 16 -30.34 -16.98 24.98
N LEU A 17 -30.10 -15.67 24.85
CA LEU A 17 -30.77 -14.92 23.80
C LEU A 17 -30.26 -15.42 22.44
N PRO A 18 -31.14 -15.93 21.56
CA PRO A 18 -30.74 -16.35 20.23
C PRO A 18 -30.08 -15.16 19.56
N MET A 19 -28.81 -15.32 19.15
CA MET A 19 -28.18 -14.30 18.32
C MET A 19 -29.08 -14.10 17.10
N PRO A 20 -29.53 -12.85 16.83
CA PRO A 20 -30.35 -12.60 15.66
C PRO A 20 -29.60 -13.13 14.45
N ALA A 21 -30.28 -13.97 13.66
CA ALA A 21 -29.71 -14.46 12.41
C ALA A 21 -29.23 -13.25 11.60
N PRO A 22 -28.02 -13.29 11.01
CA PRO A 22 -27.51 -12.17 10.24
C PRO A 22 -28.54 -11.84 9.16
N ALA A 23 -28.99 -10.58 9.15
CA ALA A 23 -29.93 -10.11 8.15
C ALA A 23 -29.39 -10.44 6.75
N ALA A 24 -30.25 -10.96 5.87
CA ALA A 24 -29.85 -11.27 4.51
C ALA A 24 -29.22 -10.02 3.86
N PRO A 25 -28.12 -10.19 3.10
CA PRO A 25 -27.46 -9.06 2.46
C PRO A 25 -28.45 -8.32 1.55
N GLY A 26 -28.53 -7.00 1.72
CA GLY A 26 -29.44 -6.18 0.90
C GLY A 26 -29.11 -6.26 -0.60
N PRO A 27 -30.08 -6.00 -1.50
CA PRO A 27 -29.95 -6.20 -2.95
C PRO A 27 -28.74 -5.46 -3.56
N ARG A 28 -28.39 -4.29 -3.01
CA ARG A 28 -27.21 -3.52 -3.43
C ARG A 28 -25.90 -4.25 -3.17
N LEU A 29 -25.77 -4.95 -2.04
CA LEU A 29 -24.56 -5.73 -1.73
C LEU A 29 -24.44 -6.92 -2.68
N CYS A 30 -25.53 -7.61 -2.98
CA CYS A 30 -25.52 -8.74 -3.91
C CYS A 30 -25.07 -8.33 -5.33
N ALA A 31 -25.58 -7.20 -5.84
CA ALA A 31 -25.19 -6.69 -7.15
C ALA A 31 -23.68 -6.32 -7.21
N LEU A 32 -23.18 -5.62 -6.20
CA LEU A 32 -21.77 -5.23 -6.13
C LEU A 32 -20.86 -6.43 -5.87
N ALA A 33 -21.29 -7.39 -5.06
CA ALA A 33 -20.57 -8.64 -4.84
C ALA A 33 -20.44 -9.41 -6.15
N SER A 34 -21.53 -9.55 -6.93
CA SER A 34 -21.47 -10.19 -8.23
C SER A 34 -20.50 -9.48 -9.19
N ALA A 35 -20.52 -8.13 -9.22
CA ALA A 35 -19.55 -7.36 -9.99
C ALA A 35 -18.10 -7.60 -9.51
N ALA A 36 -17.87 -7.64 -8.20
CA ALA A 36 -16.57 -7.92 -7.59
C ALA A 36 -16.04 -9.32 -7.97
N GLN A 37 -16.92 -10.31 -7.92
CA GLN A 37 -16.63 -11.68 -8.32
C GLN A 37 -16.25 -11.77 -9.79
N THR A 38 -16.99 -11.09 -10.67
CA THR A 38 -16.71 -11.03 -12.12
C THR A 38 -15.34 -10.40 -12.37
N VAL A 39 -15.09 -9.20 -11.85
CA VAL A 39 -13.81 -8.50 -12.01
C VAL A 39 -12.65 -9.35 -11.48
N ALA A 40 -12.78 -9.91 -10.27
CA ALA A 40 -11.74 -10.75 -9.70
C ALA A 40 -11.51 -12.04 -10.51
N SER A 41 -12.57 -12.66 -11.04
CA SER A 41 -12.46 -13.87 -11.86
C SER A 41 -11.78 -13.61 -13.21
N GLU A 42 -12.15 -12.53 -13.89
CA GLU A 42 -11.51 -12.08 -15.14
C GLU A 42 -10.02 -11.80 -14.93
N VAL A 43 -9.70 -11.11 -13.84
CA VAL A 43 -8.34 -10.76 -13.47
C VAL A 43 -7.50 -12.00 -13.10
N LEU A 44 -8.09 -12.96 -12.37
CA LEU A 44 -7.44 -14.23 -12.04
C LEU A 44 -7.34 -15.18 -13.24
N GLY A 45 -8.16 -14.99 -14.28
CA GLY A 45 -8.28 -15.92 -15.40
C GLY A 45 -8.95 -17.24 -15.03
N CYS A 46 -9.65 -17.29 -13.89
CA CYS A 46 -10.40 -18.46 -13.43
C CYS A 46 -11.66 -18.01 -12.67
N ARG A 47 -12.64 -18.90 -12.52
CA ARG A 47 -13.87 -18.63 -11.75
C ARG A 47 -13.80 -19.38 -10.42
N PRO A 48 -13.22 -18.80 -9.36
CA PRO A 48 -13.22 -19.44 -8.06
C PRO A 48 -14.66 -19.49 -7.51
N ALA A 49 -14.95 -20.51 -6.71
CA ALA A 49 -16.25 -20.64 -6.05
C ALA A 49 -16.33 -19.62 -4.90
N TRP A 50 -16.88 -18.44 -5.18
CA TRP A 50 -17.06 -17.39 -4.20
C TRP A 50 -18.11 -17.80 -3.17
N ASP A 51 -17.72 -17.85 -1.90
CA ASP A 51 -18.54 -18.39 -0.80
C ASP A 51 -19.02 -17.32 0.17
N HIS A 52 -18.44 -16.11 0.11
CA HIS A 52 -18.80 -15.04 1.03
C HIS A 52 -18.63 -13.67 0.38
N ALA A 53 -19.56 -12.76 0.66
CA ALA A 53 -19.43 -11.33 0.37
C ALA A 53 -19.77 -10.50 1.61
N TRP A 54 -19.06 -9.39 1.84
CA TRP A 54 -19.35 -8.48 2.94
C TRP A 54 -18.95 -7.05 2.61
N TRP A 55 -19.62 -6.09 3.24
CA TRP A 55 -19.14 -4.72 3.32
C TRP A 55 -17.93 -4.68 4.24
N ALA A 56 -16.85 -4.08 3.79
CA ALA A 56 -15.88 -3.54 4.72
C ALA A 56 -15.82 -2.03 4.56
N THR A 57 -15.70 -1.37 5.70
CA THR A 57 -14.98 -0.11 5.74
C THR A 57 -13.52 -0.50 5.78
N ASP A 58 -12.96 -0.80 4.61
CA ASP A 58 -11.51 -0.82 4.53
C ASP A 58 -11.07 0.61 4.79
N SER A 59 -10.03 0.80 5.59
CA SER A 59 -9.60 2.13 6.03
C SER A 59 -9.21 3.06 4.86
N HIS A 60 -9.18 2.54 3.62
CA HIS A 60 -8.89 3.24 2.37
C HIS A 60 -10.02 4.14 1.93
N ARG A 61 -11.26 3.68 2.10
CA ARG A 61 -12.40 4.29 1.43
C ARG A 61 -13.67 4.05 2.21
N ALA A 62 -14.62 4.97 2.03
CA ALA A 62 -15.88 4.93 2.76
C ALA A 62 -16.59 3.57 2.64
N ARG A 63 -16.48 2.84 1.51
CA ARG A 63 -17.08 1.50 1.33
C ARG A 63 -16.34 0.66 0.28
N THR A 64 -15.84 -0.51 0.69
CA THR A 64 -15.45 -1.59 -0.24
C THR A 64 -16.40 -2.78 -0.11
N VAL A 65 -16.57 -3.51 -1.20
CA VAL A 65 -17.21 -4.82 -1.17
C VAL A 65 -16.12 -5.87 -1.29
N ASN A 66 -16.03 -6.71 -0.28
CA ASN A 66 -15.10 -7.82 -0.25
C ASN A 66 -15.81 -9.09 -0.65
N VAL A 67 -15.12 -9.90 -1.43
CA VAL A 67 -15.55 -11.25 -1.81
C VAL A 67 -14.43 -12.22 -1.50
N ARG A 68 -14.82 -13.41 -1.05
CA ARG A 68 -13.90 -14.48 -0.68
C ARG A 68 -14.29 -15.77 -1.38
N ALA A 69 -13.28 -16.55 -1.77
CA ALA A 69 -13.45 -17.90 -2.26
C ALA A 69 -12.54 -18.85 -1.47
N GLY A 70 -13.15 -19.60 -0.56
CA GLY A 70 -12.45 -20.42 0.44
C GLY A 70 -11.51 -19.59 1.30
N GLU A 71 -10.51 -20.22 1.90
CA GLU A 71 -9.50 -19.52 2.71
C GLU A 71 -8.40 -18.84 1.86
N ARG A 72 -8.49 -18.98 0.54
CA ARG A 72 -7.35 -18.77 -0.36
C ARG A 72 -7.42 -17.47 -1.12
N VAL A 73 -8.60 -16.98 -1.46
CA VAL A 73 -8.73 -15.79 -2.30
C VAL A 73 -9.61 -14.77 -1.62
N VAL A 74 -9.10 -13.55 -1.48
CA VAL A 74 -9.85 -12.38 -1.04
C VAL A 74 -9.67 -11.28 -2.08
N ALA A 75 -10.76 -10.71 -2.56
CA ALA A 75 -10.75 -9.55 -3.44
C ALA A 75 -11.62 -8.44 -2.86
N ALA A 76 -11.20 -7.20 -3.03
CA ALA A 76 -11.94 -6.02 -2.62
C ALA A 76 -12.14 -5.11 -3.83
N VAL A 77 -13.38 -4.66 -4.05
CA VAL A 77 -13.69 -3.61 -5.01
C VAL A 77 -14.17 -2.35 -4.33
N ASP A 78 -13.82 -1.20 -4.90
CA ASP A 78 -14.42 0.08 -4.57
C ASP A 78 -15.91 0.06 -4.91
N ALA A 79 -16.77 0.36 -3.94
CA ALA A 79 -18.21 0.25 -4.11
C ALA A 79 -18.83 1.34 -5.00
N GLU A 80 -18.10 2.42 -5.25
CA GLU A 80 -18.56 3.54 -6.05
C GLU A 80 -18.13 3.40 -7.51
N THR A 81 -16.90 2.97 -7.75
CA THR A 81 -16.32 2.86 -9.09
C THR A 81 -16.28 1.43 -9.64
N GLY A 82 -16.53 0.42 -8.80
CA GLY A 82 -16.42 -1.01 -9.16
C GLY A 82 -14.97 -1.47 -9.39
N LEU A 83 -13.98 -0.65 -9.06
CA LEU A 83 -12.58 -0.95 -9.31
C LEU A 83 -12.04 -1.97 -8.32
N LEU A 84 -11.30 -2.96 -8.82
CA LEU A 84 -10.48 -3.81 -7.97
C LEU A 84 -9.43 -2.94 -7.26
N VAL A 85 -9.46 -2.93 -5.93
CA VAL A 85 -8.49 -2.18 -5.09
C VAL A 85 -7.59 -3.11 -4.29
N GLN A 86 -8.01 -4.35 -4.08
CA GLN A 86 -7.20 -5.33 -3.39
C GLN A 86 -7.50 -6.73 -3.95
N LEU A 87 -6.46 -7.55 -4.05
CA LEU A 87 -6.57 -8.97 -4.33
C LEU A 87 -5.45 -9.69 -3.58
N ARG A 88 -5.78 -10.78 -2.90
CA ARG A 88 -4.83 -11.62 -2.19
C ARG A 88 -5.13 -13.07 -2.47
N VAL A 89 -4.12 -13.80 -2.92
CA VAL A 89 -4.15 -15.22 -3.23
C VAL A 89 -3.20 -15.95 -2.29
N SER A 90 -3.73 -16.37 -1.14
CA SER A 90 -3.06 -17.26 -0.21
C SER A 90 -3.01 -18.66 -0.82
N ARG A 91 -1.80 -19.17 -1.07
CA ARG A 91 -1.61 -20.62 -1.21
C ARG A 91 -0.68 -21.08 -0.11
N PRO A 92 -0.87 -22.28 0.45
CA PRO A 92 0.09 -22.85 1.38
C PRO A 92 1.45 -22.91 0.66
N GLY A 93 2.37 -22.04 1.08
CA GLY A 93 3.72 -22.06 0.58
C GLY A 93 4.39 -23.31 1.10
N LYS A 94 4.80 -24.23 0.23
CA LYS A 94 5.82 -25.19 0.63
C LYS A 94 7.10 -24.38 0.90
N PRO A 95 7.82 -24.60 2.01
CA PRO A 95 9.15 -24.04 2.16
C PRO A 95 10.04 -24.69 1.09
N LEU A 96 10.26 -23.99 -0.02
CA LEU A 96 11.02 -24.52 -1.15
C LEU A 96 12.43 -23.93 -1.17
N ARG A 97 13.42 -24.81 -1.06
CA ARG A 97 14.84 -24.54 -1.30
C ARG A 97 15.08 -24.31 -2.80
N GLY A 98 16.07 -23.48 -3.15
CA GLY A 98 16.53 -23.27 -4.53
C GLY A 98 16.35 -21.84 -5.05
N ASP A 99 16.89 -21.58 -6.23
CA ASP A 99 16.76 -20.29 -6.93
C ASP A 99 15.34 -20.12 -7.53
N PRO A 100 14.85 -18.88 -7.72
CA PRO A 100 13.57 -18.63 -8.39
C PRO A 100 13.62 -19.09 -9.85
N LYS A 101 12.53 -19.71 -10.35
CA LYS A 101 12.48 -20.13 -11.77
C LYS A 101 12.35 -18.95 -12.73
N LEU A 102 11.71 -17.86 -12.28
CA LEU A 102 11.64 -16.62 -13.02
C LEU A 102 12.74 -15.65 -12.62
N THR A 103 13.23 -14.93 -13.62
CA THR A 103 14.02 -13.73 -13.40
C THR A 103 13.13 -12.58 -12.90
N ALA A 104 13.75 -11.58 -12.29
CA ALA A 104 13.06 -10.36 -11.86
C ALA A 104 12.41 -9.60 -13.03
N ALA A 105 13.03 -9.62 -14.21
CA ALA A 105 12.51 -8.95 -15.41
C ALA A 105 11.26 -9.65 -15.95
N GLU A 106 11.25 -10.98 -16.00
CA GLU A 106 10.06 -11.76 -16.38
C GLU A 106 8.93 -11.54 -15.39
N ALA A 107 9.20 -11.60 -14.08
CA ALA A 107 8.18 -11.33 -13.06
C ALA A 107 7.63 -9.89 -13.15
N LEU A 108 8.47 -8.90 -13.46
CA LEU A 108 8.03 -7.53 -13.70
C LEU A 108 7.13 -7.43 -14.94
N ALA A 109 7.47 -8.14 -16.02
CA ALA A 109 6.64 -8.20 -17.22
C ALA A 109 5.27 -8.85 -16.91
N ARG A 110 5.23 -9.91 -16.09
CA ARG A 110 3.97 -10.50 -15.61
C ARG A 110 3.14 -9.51 -14.79
N ALA A 111 3.78 -8.77 -13.89
CA ALA A 111 3.10 -7.75 -13.10
C ALA A 111 2.51 -6.64 -13.99
N ARG A 112 3.24 -6.18 -15.02
CA ARG A 112 2.75 -5.19 -15.98
C ARG A 112 1.59 -5.71 -16.84
N GLY A 113 1.70 -6.92 -17.38
CA GLY A 113 0.61 -7.54 -18.15
C GLY A 113 -0.66 -7.80 -17.31
N PHE A 114 -0.51 -8.01 -16.00
CA PHE A 114 -1.64 -7.95 -15.08
C PHE A 114 -2.25 -6.55 -15.00
N LEU A 115 -1.41 -5.51 -14.88
CA LEU A 115 -1.86 -4.14 -14.73
C LEU A 115 -2.57 -3.58 -15.98
N GLU A 116 -2.26 -4.10 -17.17
CA GLU A 116 -2.96 -3.78 -18.42
C GLU A 116 -4.42 -4.28 -18.43
N ARG A 117 -4.76 -5.27 -17.60
CA ARG A 117 -6.13 -5.83 -17.48
C ARG A 117 -6.99 -5.09 -16.47
N VAL A 118 -6.39 -4.24 -15.63
CA VAL A 118 -7.12 -3.34 -14.74
C VAL A 118 -7.08 -1.92 -15.32
N PRO A 119 -8.00 -1.03 -14.91
CA PRO A 119 -8.09 0.32 -15.47
C PRO A 119 -7.00 1.28 -14.95
N ILE A 120 -5.74 0.84 -15.00
CA ILE A 120 -4.59 1.58 -14.52
C ILE A 120 -3.58 1.67 -15.66
N ARG A 121 -3.29 2.89 -16.10
CA ARG A 121 -2.20 3.15 -17.02
C ARG A 121 -0.94 3.45 -16.22
N LEU A 122 0.08 2.62 -16.37
CA LEU A 122 1.40 2.78 -15.74
C LEU A 122 2.30 3.84 -16.41
N GLU A 123 1.68 4.85 -17.02
CA GLU A 123 2.38 5.99 -17.60
C GLU A 123 2.67 7.04 -16.51
N ALA A 124 3.38 8.11 -16.87
CA ALA A 124 3.51 9.26 -15.98
C ALA A 124 2.11 9.68 -15.48
N PRO A 125 1.92 9.86 -14.16
CA PRO A 125 2.93 10.08 -13.11
C PRO A 125 3.44 8.83 -12.36
N TRP A 126 2.99 7.62 -12.72
CA TRP A 126 3.38 6.41 -11.99
C TRP A 126 4.84 6.04 -12.24
N ARG A 127 5.55 5.67 -11.17
CA ARG A 127 6.96 5.25 -11.22
C ARG A 127 7.18 4.02 -10.34
N LEU A 128 7.90 3.04 -10.87
CA LEU A 128 8.39 1.91 -10.08
C LEU A 128 9.45 2.43 -9.10
N VAL A 129 9.23 2.24 -7.80
CA VAL A 129 10.12 2.71 -6.72
C VAL A 129 10.63 1.58 -5.84
N SER A 130 10.07 0.39 -5.95
CA SER A 130 10.58 -0.80 -5.25
C SER A 130 10.44 -2.05 -6.10
N ALA A 131 11.47 -2.88 -6.07
CA ALA A 131 11.45 -4.25 -6.56
C ALA A 131 12.20 -5.10 -5.53
N ARG A 132 11.53 -6.10 -4.96
CA ARG A 132 12.05 -6.93 -3.86
C ARG A 132 11.79 -8.40 -4.14
N TYR A 133 12.70 -9.26 -3.69
CA TYR A 133 12.46 -10.69 -3.60
C TYR A 133 12.20 -11.06 -2.14
N LEU A 134 11.00 -11.57 -1.85
CA LEU A 134 10.54 -11.85 -0.50
C LEU A 134 10.85 -13.30 -0.11
N ALA A 135 10.94 -13.55 1.20
CA ALA A 135 11.21 -14.89 1.75
C ALA A 135 10.19 -15.96 1.32
N ARG A 136 8.98 -15.54 0.92
CA ARG A 136 7.90 -16.40 0.41
C ARG A 136 8.06 -16.81 -1.05
N ARG A 137 9.23 -16.57 -1.67
CA ARG A 137 9.50 -16.78 -3.10
C ARG A 137 8.58 -15.95 -3.99
N GLU A 138 8.47 -14.67 -3.65
CA GLU A 138 7.63 -13.73 -4.39
C GLU A 138 8.48 -12.54 -4.82
N TYR A 139 8.32 -12.10 -6.06
CA TYR A 139 8.78 -10.79 -6.48
C TYR A 139 7.69 -9.77 -6.18
N ALA A 140 8.02 -8.77 -5.37
CA ALA A 140 7.14 -7.67 -5.02
C ALA A 140 7.61 -6.37 -5.67
N PHE A 141 6.69 -5.70 -6.34
CA PHE A 141 6.90 -4.45 -7.06
C PHE A 141 5.98 -3.37 -6.48
N GLU A 142 6.51 -2.16 -6.31
CA GLU A 142 5.75 -1.00 -5.85
C GLU A 142 5.90 0.16 -6.83
N TRP A 143 4.77 0.67 -7.31
CA TRP A 143 4.66 1.91 -8.05
C TRP A 143 4.01 2.98 -7.19
N VAL A 144 4.43 4.22 -7.40
CA VAL A 144 3.86 5.40 -6.73
C VAL A 144 3.71 6.52 -7.74
N LYS A 145 2.81 7.46 -7.48
CA LYS A 145 2.76 8.69 -8.28
C LYS A 145 3.82 9.67 -7.81
N VAL A 146 4.60 10.19 -8.76
CA VAL A 146 5.61 11.22 -8.50
C VAL A 146 5.37 12.42 -9.41
N VAL A 147 5.27 13.61 -8.83
CA VAL A 147 5.13 14.88 -9.56
C VAL A 147 6.23 15.83 -9.08
N CYS A 148 7.08 16.30 -10.00
CA CYS A 148 8.18 17.22 -9.67
C CYS A 148 9.10 16.72 -8.51
N GLY A 149 9.26 15.40 -8.36
CA GLY A 149 10.04 14.79 -7.27
C GLY A 149 9.28 14.62 -5.94
N PHE A 150 8.01 15.00 -5.88
CA PHE A 150 7.13 14.78 -4.73
C PHE A 150 6.36 13.48 -4.92
N ARG A 151 6.47 12.57 -3.95
CA ARG A 151 5.65 11.35 -3.89
C ARG A 151 4.26 11.73 -3.36
N LEU A 152 3.22 11.39 -4.11
CA LEU A 152 1.82 11.63 -3.75
C LEU A 152 1.27 10.46 -2.89
N PRO A 153 0.10 10.58 -2.25
CA PRO A 153 -0.51 9.51 -1.44
C PRO A 153 -1.16 8.46 -2.34
N ALA A 154 -0.34 7.87 -3.20
CA ALA A 154 -0.71 6.84 -4.16
C ALA A 154 0.34 5.73 -4.13
N SER A 155 -0.11 4.49 -3.98
CA SER A 155 0.71 3.29 -3.94
C SER A 155 -0.01 2.17 -4.66
N LEU A 156 0.70 1.53 -5.58
CA LEU A 156 0.26 0.36 -6.29
C LEU A 156 1.28 -0.74 -6.04
N LYS A 157 0.84 -1.84 -5.42
CA LYS A 157 1.71 -2.96 -5.07
C LYS A 157 1.24 -4.21 -5.78
N VAL A 158 2.19 -4.93 -6.38
CA VAL A 158 1.94 -6.21 -7.04
C VAL A 158 2.98 -7.21 -6.56
N ALA A 159 2.54 -8.39 -6.13
CA ALA A 159 3.41 -9.53 -5.85
C ALA A 159 3.12 -10.66 -6.83
N VAL A 160 4.18 -11.25 -7.36
CA VAL A 160 4.15 -12.33 -8.34
C VAL A 160 4.94 -13.52 -7.78
N ASP A 161 4.40 -14.72 -7.92
CA ASP A 161 5.08 -15.95 -7.59
C ASP A 161 6.35 -16.10 -8.43
N ALA A 162 7.50 -16.31 -7.79
CA ALA A 162 8.78 -16.35 -8.48
C ALA A 162 9.03 -17.64 -9.26
N ASP A 163 8.18 -18.66 -9.12
CA ASP A 163 8.31 -19.93 -9.83
C ASP A 163 7.26 -20.10 -10.92
N THR A 164 6.01 -19.69 -10.66
CA THR A 164 4.89 -19.85 -11.62
C THR A 164 4.58 -18.59 -12.40
N GLY A 165 4.98 -17.42 -11.91
CA GLY A 165 4.61 -16.14 -12.51
C GLY A 165 3.16 -15.73 -12.27
N GLU A 166 2.43 -16.47 -11.44
CA GLU A 166 1.06 -16.14 -11.08
C GLU A 166 1.02 -14.98 -10.08
N LEU A 167 -0.06 -14.21 -10.12
CA LEU A 167 -0.29 -13.13 -9.17
C LEU A 167 -0.56 -13.68 -7.77
N ARG A 168 0.12 -13.11 -6.77
CA ARG A 168 -0.05 -13.41 -5.35
C ARG A 168 -0.82 -12.34 -4.61
N SER A 169 -0.52 -11.08 -4.89
CA SER A 169 -1.27 -9.98 -4.31
C SER A 169 -1.25 -8.75 -5.20
N TYR A 170 -2.30 -7.95 -5.07
CA TYR A 170 -2.44 -6.65 -5.66
C TYR A 170 -3.10 -5.72 -4.63
N SER A 171 -2.63 -4.47 -4.58
CA SER A 171 -3.24 -3.42 -3.75
C SER A 171 -3.04 -2.06 -4.43
N LEU A 172 -4.12 -1.28 -4.49
CA LEU A 172 -4.17 0.06 -5.05
C LEU A 172 -4.66 1.06 -3.98
N ILE A 173 -3.87 2.09 -3.79
CA ILE A 173 -4.19 3.32 -3.07
C ILE A 173 -3.90 4.47 -4.04
N ASP A 174 -4.84 5.38 -4.22
CA ASP A 174 -4.66 6.56 -5.06
C ASP A 174 -5.64 7.65 -4.61
N ASP A 175 -5.26 8.32 -3.52
CA ASP A 175 -6.10 9.31 -2.86
C ASP A 175 -5.77 10.71 -3.39
N PRO A 176 -6.75 11.64 -3.40
CA PRO A 176 -6.49 13.01 -3.79
C PRO A 176 -5.52 13.67 -2.80
N VAL A 177 -4.67 14.55 -3.32
CA VAL A 177 -3.82 15.41 -2.49
C VAL A 177 -4.69 16.55 -1.96
N VAL A 178 -4.81 16.67 -0.64
CA VAL A 178 -5.63 17.71 0.01
C VAL A 178 -4.81 18.70 0.85
N VAL A 179 -3.49 18.62 0.76
CA VAL A 179 -2.55 19.49 1.49
C VAL A 179 -1.71 20.33 0.54
N PRO A 180 -1.24 21.52 0.97
CA PRO A 180 -0.26 22.29 0.22
C PRO A 180 1.02 21.47 -0.02
N LEU A 181 1.60 21.59 -1.22
CA LEU A 181 2.86 20.92 -1.59
C LEU A 181 4.08 21.81 -1.46
N GLN A 182 3.91 23.09 -1.14
CA GLN A 182 5.01 24.02 -0.93
C GLN A 182 5.55 23.87 0.50
N PRO A 183 6.76 23.31 0.70
CA PRO A 183 7.34 23.21 2.03
C PRO A 183 7.61 24.61 2.62
N CYS A 184 7.32 24.80 3.91
CA CYS A 184 7.69 26.00 4.66
C CYS A 184 9.10 25.88 5.27
N ILE A 185 9.52 24.66 5.63
CA ILE A 185 10.88 24.42 6.13
C ILE A 185 11.77 23.89 5.00
N PRO A 186 12.99 24.42 4.84
CA PRO A 186 13.98 23.86 3.92
C PRO A 186 14.42 22.45 4.33
N VAL A 187 14.81 21.62 3.34
CA VAL A 187 15.31 20.26 3.58
C VAL A 187 16.53 20.23 4.52
N ALA A 188 17.42 21.23 4.44
CA ALA A 188 18.59 21.32 5.32
C ALA A 188 18.20 21.48 6.80
N GLN A 189 17.13 22.24 7.09
CA GLN A 189 16.60 22.38 8.44
C GLN A 189 15.97 21.07 8.93
N ALA A 190 15.22 20.37 8.07
CA ALA A 190 14.66 19.06 8.41
C ALA A 190 15.75 18.01 8.70
N VAL A 191 16.86 18.02 7.94
CA VAL A 191 18.04 17.18 8.21
C VAL A 191 18.63 17.50 9.59
N ALA A 192 18.80 18.78 9.93
CA ALA A 192 19.31 19.19 11.23
C ALA A 192 18.40 18.74 12.40
N ILE A 193 17.07 18.80 12.21
CA ILE A 193 16.09 18.30 13.18
C ILE A 193 16.27 16.79 13.42
N LEU A 194 16.36 16.00 12.35
CA LEU A 194 16.54 14.55 12.45
C LEU A 194 17.91 14.17 13.05
N ALA A 195 18.99 14.84 12.61
CA ALA A 195 20.33 14.60 13.14
C ALA A 195 20.40 14.89 14.65
N ARG A 196 19.78 15.99 15.11
CA ARG A 196 19.68 16.33 16.53
C ARG A 196 18.92 15.26 17.32
N TYR A 197 17.78 14.79 16.79
CA TYR A 197 17.00 13.73 17.44
C TYR A 197 17.83 12.47 17.68
N TRP A 198 18.58 12.03 16.65
CA TRP A 198 19.43 10.85 16.72
C TRP A 198 20.81 11.08 17.36
N LYS A 199 21.10 12.32 17.80
CA LYS A 199 22.41 12.75 18.33
C LYS A 199 23.57 12.44 17.36
N VAL A 200 23.31 12.56 16.06
CA VAL A 200 24.31 12.38 15.01
C VAL A 200 25.20 13.61 14.94
N THR A 201 26.51 13.40 15.06
CA THR A 201 27.49 14.48 15.18
C THR A 201 28.05 14.94 13.84
N ASP A 202 28.22 14.03 12.89
CA ASP A 202 28.60 14.34 11.51
C ASP A 202 27.65 13.64 10.52
N PRO A 203 26.47 14.26 10.25
CA PRO A 203 25.43 13.63 9.44
C PRO A 203 25.80 13.61 7.97
N VAL A 204 25.92 12.41 7.40
CA VAL A 204 25.98 12.20 5.96
C VAL A 204 24.59 11.84 5.47
N VAL A 205 23.99 12.74 4.68
CA VAL A 205 22.68 12.53 4.06
C VAL A 205 22.81 11.53 2.92
N GLU A 206 22.09 10.42 3.01
CA GLU A 206 22.08 9.40 1.97
C GLU A 206 20.89 9.57 1.02
N GLU A 207 19.74 9.95 1.58
CA GLU A 207 18.52 10.11 0.80
C GLU A 207 17.62 11.17 1.42
N THR A 208 16.99 11.96 0.54
CA THR A 208 15.92 12.90 0.91
C THR A 208 14.81 12.83 -0.12
N ARG A 209 13.57 12.80 0.34
CA ARG A 209 12.36 12.76 -0.50
C ARG A 209 11.30 13.68 0.10
N ALA A 210 10.52 14.32 -0.77
CA ALA A 210 9.29 14.98 -0.37
C ALA A 210 8.13 14.00 -0.56
N VAL A 211 7.36 13.73 0.48
CA VAL A 211 6.31 12.71 0.48
C VAL A 211 5.05 13.26 1.11
N VAL A 212 3.92 13.13 0.43
CA VAL A 212 2.59 13.29 1.05
C VAL A 212 2.15 11.94 1.59
N ASP A 213 1.92 11.87 2.90
CA ASP A 213 1.46 10.66 3.57
C ASP A 213 0.57 11.01 4.77
N TYR A 214 0.08 10.01 5.47
CA TYR A 214 -0.81 10.13 6.60
C TYR A 214 -0.08 10.04 7.95
N HIS A 215 -0.52 10.79 8.96
CA HIS A 215 0.06 10.76 10.30
C HIS A 215 -1.02 10.95 11.39
N PRO A 216 -0.98 10.22 12.53
CA PRO A 216 0.08 9.32 13.02
C PRO A 216 0.20 7.99 12.28
N HIS A 217 -0.90 7.53 11.71
CA HIS A 217 -0.98 6.42 10.80
C HIS A 217 -2.16 6.67 9.88
N TRP A 218 -2.28 5.82 8.90
CA TRP A 218 -3.44 5.82 8.05
C TRP A 218 -4.56 4.97 8.69
N PRO A 219 -5.84 5.39 8.63
CA PRO A 219 -6.34 6.66 8.08
C PRO A 219 -6.12 7.81 9.09
N GLY A 220 -5.46 8.88 8.63
CA GLY A 220 -5.18 10.08 9.42
C GLY A 220 -5.26 11.33 8.55
N PRO A 221 -4.97 12.53 9.07
CA PRO A 221 -4.74 13.70 8.22
C PRO A 221 -3.54 13.49 7.30
N GLN A 222 -3.66 13.90 6.03
CA GLN A 222 -2.51 14.01 5.14
C GLN A 222 -1.58 15.12 5.62
N MET A 223 -0.30 14.94 5.40
CA MET A 223 0.75 15.93 5.64
C MET A 223 1.84 15.79 4.58
N LEU A 224 2.52 16.89 4.27
CA LEU A 224 3.76 16.87 3.50
C LEU A 224 4.94 16.63 4.46
N PHE A 225 5.79 15.68 4.13
CA PHE A 225 6.98 15.31 4.89
C PHE A 225 8.25 15.46 4.05
N TRP A 226 9.33 15.84 4.74
CA TRP A 226 10.68 15.47 4.35
C TRP A 226 10.98 14.09 4.93
N GLU A 227 11.04 13.07 4.07
CA GLU A 227 11.55 11.75 4.42
C GLU A 227 13.06 11.74 4.19
N ILE A 228 13.82 11.47 5.25
CA ILE A 228 15.27 11.63 5.28
C ILE A 228 15.90 10.33 5.78
N THR A 229 16.98 9.91 5.14
CA THR A 229 17.89 8.87 5.63
C THR A 229 19.29 9.44 5.73
N LEU A 230 19.91 9.26 6.89
CA LEU A 230 21.26 9.73 7.19
C LEU A 230 22.07 8.64 7.90
N ARG A 231 23.39 8.76 7.82
CA ARG A 231 24.36 8.00 8.63
C ARG A 231 25.25 8.96 9.39
N ASP A 232 25.82 8.52 10.52
CA ASP A 232 26.85 9.28 11.23
C ASP A 232 28.23 8.81 10.77
N SER A 233 29.03 9.70 10.18
CA SER A 233 30.39 9.35 9.73
C SER A 233 31.30 8.97 10.91
N ASN A 234 31.03 9.51 12.10
CA ASN A 234 31.80 9.36 13.33
C ASN A 234 31.28 8.23 14.23
N ALA A 235 30.21 7.54 13.85
CA ALA A 235 29.66 6.48 14.68
C ALA A 235 30.69 5.37 14.93
N ARG A 236 30.87 5.04 16.22
CA ARG A 236 31.70 3.89 16.65
C ARG A 236 30.93 2.59 16.41
N ARG A 237 31.64 1.47 16.24
CA ARG A 237 31.01 0.14 16.13
C ARG A 237 30.24 -0.19 17.42
N PRO A 238 29.08 -0.88 17.35
CA PRO A 238 28.44 -1.47 16.16
C PRO A 238 27.58 -0.49 15.35
N TYR A 239 27.39 0.74 15.82
CA TYR A 239 26.49 1.73 15.22
C TYR A 239 27.03 2.42 13.96
N LYS A 240 28.33 2.27 13.63
CA LYS A 240 28.96 2.81 12.40
C LYS A 240 28.19 2.48 11.11
N CYS A 241 27.43 1.40 11.18
CA CYS A 241 26.64 0.92 10.08
C CYS A 241 25.23 1.57 10.11
N ALA A 242 24.59 1.79 11.25
CA ALA A 242 23.16 2.13 11.32
C ALA A 242 22.74 3.30 10.42
N HIS A 243 21.67 3.08 9.63
CA HIS A 243 21.01 4.13 8.88
C HIS A 243 19.86 4.67 9.74
N PHE A 244 19.90 5.97 10.02
CA PHE A 244 18.87 6.66 10.77
C PHE A 244 17.92 7.32 9.80
N SER A 245 16.65 6.96 9.87
CA SER A 245 15.63 7.50 9.00
C SER A 245 14.53 8.19 9.81
N GLY A 246 13.86 9.13 9.17
CA GLY A 246 12.70 9.78 9.77
C GLY A 246 11.92 10.62 8.79
N ARG A 247 10.75 11.08 9.27
CA ARG A 247 9.86 12.01 8.58
C ARG A 247 9.68 13.25 9.42
N VAL A 248 10.02 14.40 8.85
CA VAL A 248 9.78 15.72 9.45
C VAL A 248 8.67 16.40 8.67
N ASN A 249 7.63 16.88 9.34
CA ASN A 249 6.55 17.63 8.71
C ASN A 249 7.15 18.88 8.04
N ALA A 250 6.98 18.99 6.72
CA ALA A 250 7.62 20.01 5.89
C ALA A 250 7.04 21.42 6.06
N HIS A 251 5.94 21.57 6.81
CA HIS A 251 5.35 22.85 7.16
C HIS A 251 5.74 23.29 8.57
N THR A 252 5.76 22.37 9.53
CA THR A 252 5.90 22.71 10.96
C THR A 252 7.27 22.39 11.55
N GLY A 253 8.08 21.55 10.91
CA GLY A 253 9.33 21.06 11.49
C GLY A 253 9.14 19.99 12.57
N VAL A 254 7.90 19.56 12.85
CA VAL A 254 7.65 18.50 13.83
C VAL A 254 8.12 17.15 13.28
N LEU A 255 8.89 16.43 14.08
CA LEU A 255 9.34 15.08 13.79
C LEU A 255 8.18 14.10 14.02
N ALA A 256 7.74 13.44 12.96
CA ALA A 256 6.49 12.67 12.94
C ALA A 256 6.72 11.16 13.10
N LEU A 257 7.80 10.65 12.49
CA LEU A 257 8.14 9.23 12.53
C LEU A 257 9.65 9.08 12.46
N VAL A 258 10.19 8.12 13.20
CA VAL A 258 11.61 7.77 13.17
C VAL A 258 11.76 6.26 13.16
N TRP A 259 12.76 5.78 12.44
CA TRP A 259 13.10 4.36 12.43
C TRP A 259 14.59 4.19 12.14
N VAL A 260 15.14 3.08 12.63
CA VAL A 260 16.50 2.66 12.29
C VAL A 260 16.38 1.56 11.27
N LEU A 261 16.99 1.76 10.11
CA LEU A 261 17.18 0.65 9.18
C LEU A 261 18.46 -0.07 9.60
N PRO A 262 18.39 -1.38 9.92
CA PRO A 262 19.62 -2.13 10.05
C PRO A 262 20.35 -1.98 8.72
N VAL A 263 21.65 -1.70 8.75
CA VAL A 263 22.48 -2.07 7.58
C VAL A 263 22.19 -3.51 7.37
N ALA A 264 21.74 -3.86 6.17
CA ALA A 264 21.61 -5.25 5.80
C ALA A 264 22.93 -5.91 6.20
N ALA A 265 22.93 -6.64 7.33
CA ALA A 265 24.14 -7.07 8.01
C ALA A 265 24.65 -8.28 7.25
N GLY A 266 25.05 -8.08 5.99
CA GLY A 266 25.27 -9.16 5.04
C GLY A 266 24.14 -10.19 4.98
N THR A 267 22.91 -9.88 5.42
CA THR A 267 21.88 -10.90 5.65
C THR A 267 21.18 -11.25 4.34
N GLY A 268 21.92 -11.97 3.52
CA GLY A 268 21.44 -12.80 2.43
C GLY A 268 21.34 -12.14 1.06
N LYS A 269 22.02 -12.79 0.08
CA LYS A 269 21.61 -12.93 -1.34
C LYS A 269 21.92 -11.69 -2.21
N GLY A 270 23.05 -11.66 -2.92
CA GLY A 270 23.26 -12.45 -4.14
C GLY A 270 22.96 -11.59 -5.38
N LYS A 271 23.40 -12.02 -6.58
CA LYS A 271 23.18 -11.32 -7.87
C LYS A 271 21.74 -10.83 -8.09
N VAL A 272 20.75 -11.46 -7.45
CA VAL A 272 19.32 -11.11 -7.49
C VAL A 272 19.01 -9.71 -6.95
N ALA A 273 19.53 -9.32 -5.77
CA ALA A 273 19.22 -8.02 -5.18
C ALA A 273 19.79 -6.86 -6.01
N ALA A 274 21.00 -7.02 -6.56
CA ALA A 274 21.59 -6.04 -7.47
C ALA A 274 20.78 -5.91 -8.77
N ARG A 275 20.38 -7.03 -9.37
CA ARG A 275 19.50 -7.05 -10.56
C ARG A 275 18.16 -6.35 -10.30
N LEU A 276 17.54 -6.58 -9.13
CA LEU A 276 16.28 -5.92 -8.76
C LEU A 276 16.44 -4.41 -8.62
N ARG A 277 17.52 -3.93 -8.00
CA ARG A 277 17.80 -2.48 -7.90
C ARG A 277 17.98 -1.85 -9.27
N ALA A 278 18.62 -2.54 -10.21
CA ALA A 278 18.81 -2.05 -11.58
C ALA A 278 17.49 -1.85 -12.35
N LEU A 279 16.39 -2.50 -11.93
CA LEU A 279 15.06 -2.28 -12.51
C LEU A 279 14.39 -0.99 -12.03
N VAL A 280 14.83 -0.43 -10.91
CA VAL A 280 14.20 0.73 -10.27
C VAL A 280 14.94 1.99 -10.73
N PRO A 281 14.33 2.83 -11.60
CA PRO A 281 14.95 4.07 -12.00
C PRO A 281 15.10 5.01 -10.79
N PRO A 282 16.11 5.90 -10.79
CA PRO A 282 16.24 6.88 -9.73
C PRO A 282 15.01 7.80 -9.68
N CYS A 283 14.56 8.10 -8.46
CA CYS A 283 13.51 9.08 -8.27
C CYS A 283 14.04 10.49 -8.60
N PRO A 284 13.25 11.33 -9.27
CA PRO A 284 13.63 12.70 -9.52
C PRO A 284 13.75 13.44 -8.18
N LYS A 285 14.74 14.33 -8.07
CA LYS A 285 14.91 15.18 -6.88
C LYS A 285 13.70 16.12 -6.73
N PRO A 286 13.23 16.40 -5.50
CA PRO A 286 12.17 17.36 -5.26
C PRO A 286 12.49 18.74 -5.84
N ASN A 287 11.55 19.33 -6.59
CA ASN A 287 11.61 20.70 -7.09
C ASN A 287 10.41 21.49 -6.58
N SER A 288 10.59 22.18 -5.46
CA SER A 288 9.50 22.92 -4.79
C SER A 288 8.92 24.05 -5.65
N LYS A 289 9.75 24.72 -6.48
CA LYS A 289 9.25 25.78 -7.37
C LYS A 289 8.34 25.21 -8.45
N ALA A 290 8.73 24.08 -9.05
CA ALA A 290 7.94 23.42 -10.08
C ALA A 290 6.64 22.82 -9.52
N VAL A 291 6.69 22.20 -8.32
CA VAL A 291 5.49 21.57 -7.75
C VAL A 291 4.39 22.57 -7.40
N ALA A 292 4.76 23.79 -6.99
CA ALA A 292 3.81 24.85 -6.69
C ALA A 292 2.96 25.28 -7.91
N GLN A 293 3.48 25.05 -9.11
CA GLN A 293 2.81 25.36 -10.38
C GLN A 293 2.25 24.10 -11.08
N ALA A 294 2.58 22.92 -10.57
CA ALA A 294 2.20 21.67 -11.21
C ALA A 294 0.73 21.36 -10.97
N ARG A 295 0.04 20.95 -12.05
CA ARG A 295 -1.29 20.37 -11.92
C ARG A 295 -1.18 18.97 -11.32
N ILE A 296 -1.85 18.75 -10.19
CA ILE A 296 -1.92 17.41 -9.60
C ILE A 296 -2.75 16.50 -10.51
N PRO A 297 -2.19 15.34 -10.91
CA PRO A 297 -2.90 14.40 -11.76
C PRO A 297 -4.12 13.84 -11.01
N PRO A 298 -5.25 13.62 -11.69
CA PRO A 298 -6.42 13.01 -11.07
C PRO A 298 -6.09 11.61 -10.56
N THR A 299 -6.88 11.14 -9.59
CA THR A 299 -6.82 9.75 -9.14
C THR A 299 -7.40 8.82 -10.21
N VAL A 300 -6.99 7.55 -10.21
CA VAL A 300 -7.57 6.51 -11.07
C VAL A 300 -9.09 6.43 -10.86
N PHE A 301 -9.55 6.67 -9.64
CA PHE A 301 -10.96 6.66 -9.30
C PHE A 301 -11.72 7.86 -9.89
N GLN A 302 -11.13 9.05 -9.90
CA GLN A 302 -11.69 10.21 -10.58
C GLN A 302 -11.75 9.98 -12.09
N LEU A 303 -10.69 9.41 -12.67
CA LEU A 303 -10.63 9.08 -14.10
C LEU A 303 -11.75 8.12 -14.51
N VAL A 304 -11.96 7.05 -13.74
CA VAL A 304 -12.99 6.04 -14.00
C VAL A 304 -14.41 6.61 -13.89
N LYS A 305 -14.65 7.58 -12.99
CA LYS A 305 -15.94 8.28 -12.92
C LYS A 305 -16.18 9.23 -14.10
N SER A 306 -15.11 9.83 -14.63
CA SER A 306 -15.19 10.91 -15.62
C SER A 306 -15.31 10.47 -17.08
N GLY A 307 -15.14 9.19 -17.40
CA GLY A 307 -15.13 8.75 -18.81
C GLY A 307 -15.54 7.30 -19.01
N PRO A 308 -15.95 6.93 -20.24
CA PRO A 308 -16.22 5.55 -20.61
C PRO A 308 -14.89 4.80 -20.59
N TRP A 309 -14.63 4.06 -19.51
CA TRP A 309 -13.55 3.10 -19.52
C TRP A 309 -13.95 1.98 -20.50
N PRO A 310 -13.09 1.57 -21.46
CA PRO A 310 -13.45 0.53 -22.44
C PRO A 310 -13.76 -0.85 -21.82
N GLY A 311 -13.59 -1.03 -20.51
CA GLY A 311 -14.02 -2.20 -19.74
C GLY A 311 -14.96 -1.89 -18.56
N SER A 312 -15.51 -0.67 -18.44
CA SER A 312 -16.54 -0.44 -17.43
C SER A 312 -17.79 -1.22 -17.85
N VAL A 313 -18.14 -2.27 -17.10
CA VAL A 313 -19.48 -2.86 -17.12
C VAL A 313 -20.41 -1.67 -16.94
N ARG A 314 -21.13 -1.27 -18.00
CA ARG A 314 -22.12 -0.20 -17.90
C ARG A 314 -22.99 -0.60 -16.72
N SER A 315 -22.96 0.20 -15.66
CA SER A 315 -23.87 0.03 -14.53
C SER A 315 -25.23 -0.18 -15.17
N ALA A 316 -25.79 -1.37 -14.98
CA ALA A 316 -27.12 -1.67 -15.46
C ALA A 316 -27.97 -0.55 -14.90
N LYS A 317 -28.45 0.35 -15.78
CA LYS A 317 -29.41 1.35 -15.38
C LYS A 317 -30.53 0.55 -14.72
N GLY A 318 -30.65 0.71 -13.40
CA GLY A 318 -31.76 0.11 -12.67
C GLY A 318 -33.06 0.52 -13.36
N PRO A 319 -34.08 -0.35 -13.36
CA PRO A 319 -35.39 -0.01 -13.91
C PRO A 319 -35.94 1.27 -13.29
#